data_AF-A0A7Y7TUM2-F1
#
_entry.id   AF-A0A7Y7TUM2-F1
#
_cell.length_a   1.000
_cell.length_b   1.000
_cell.length_c   1.000
_cell.angle_alpha   90.00
_cell.angle_beta   90.00
_cell.angle_gamma   90.00
#
_symmetry.space_group_name_H-M   'P 1'
#
loop_
_entity.id
_entity.type
_entity.pdbx_description
1 polymer ?
#
loop_
_entity_poly.entity_id
_entity_poly.type
_entity_poly.pdbx_seq_one_letter_code
_entity_poly.pdbx_strand_id
1 'polypeptide(L)'
;MKTHKQIVCKYFQKLIIIGLLLISFNSIGQANLKEIRVQGGNVQFIYNTLSKYTSGIDLVGYTRLNLRFNVTGSSGWILQLKSSNNDIVSDEGNPNIPIGSLQIEVASSSFTNDLNTTFNPTFSLSDTYSTFVEGDGGTGNPDIVLGQIVLTYKLPSMMNWKEGNYSVNLEFLLIEK
;
A
#
# COMPACT_ATOMS: atom_id res chain seq x y z
N MET A 1 68.75 -9.45 18.24
CA MET A 1 68.41 -10.58 17.34
C MET A 1 67.03 -11.11 17.75
N LYS A 2 65.95 -10.77 17.03
CA LYS A 2 64.61 -11.29 17.36
C LYS A 2 64.54 -12.75 16.93
N THR A 3 64.21 -13.65 17.84
CA THR A 3 64.16 -15.09 17.56
C THR A 3 63.06 -15.38 16.53
N HIS A 4 63.32 -16.31 15.61
CA HIS A 4 62.46 -16.63 14.47
C HIS A 4 60.98 -16.86 14.86
N LYS A 5 60.73 -17.41 16.07
CA LYS A 5 59.40 -17.56 16.68
C LYS A 5 58.63 -16.25 16.86
N GLN A 6 59.28 -15.16 17.25
CA GLN A 6 58.63 -13.86 17.46
C GLN A 6 58.17 -13.21 16.16
N ILE A 7 58.82 -13.55 15.05
CA ILE A 7 58.49 -13.04 13.71
C ILE A 7 57.25 -13.78 13.19
N VAL A 8 57.22 -15.12 13.30
CA VAL A 8 56.08 -15.95 12.85
C VAL A 8 54.80 -15.61 13.63
N CYS A 9 54.88 -15.43 14.94
CA CYS A 9 53.73 -15.10 15.78
C CYS A 9 53.09 -13.75 15.40
N LYS A 10 53.91 -12.75 15.04
CA LYS A 10 53.42 -11.44 14.57
C LYS A 10 52.72 -11.50 13.23
N TYR A 11 53.19 -12.34 12.31
CA TYR A 11 52.52 -12.52 11.01
C TYR A 11 51.21 -13.29 11.14
N PHE A 12 51.17 -14.31 12.01
CA PHE A 12 49.95 -15.05 12.30
C PHE A 12 48.88 -14.16 12.94
N GLN A 13 49.26 -13.30 13.89
CA GLN A 13 48.35 -12.34 14.51
C GLN A 13 47.80 -11.32 13.51
N LYS A 14 48.62 -10.84 12.56
CA LYS A 14 48.16 -9.98 11.46
C LYS A 14 47.19 -10.69 10.53
N LEU A 15 47.42 -11.97 10.22
CA LEU A 15 46.55 -12.80 9.40
C LEU A 15 45.18 -13.02 10.06
N ILE A 16 45.15 -13.24 11.37
CA ILE A 16 43.90 -13.35 12.15
C ILE A 16 43.12 -12.03 12.12
N ILE A 17 43.79 -10.89 12.28
CA ILE A 17 43.15 -9.57 12.25
C ILE A 17 42.56 -9.27 10.86
N ILE A 18 43.29 -9.60 9.79
CA ILE A 18 42.79 -9.46 8.41
C ILE A 18 41.60 -10.39 8.16
N GLY A 19 41.67 -11.64 8.65
CA GLY A 19 40.55 -12.58 8.58
C GLY A 19 39.31 -12.05 9.30
N LEU A 20 39.45 -11.52 10.52
CA LEU A 20 38.35 -10.91 11.28
C LEU A 20 37.75 -9.69 10.58
N LEU A 21 38.59 -8.83 9.98
CA LEU A 21 38.12 -7.67 9.20
C LEU A 21 37.32 -8.09 7.96
N LEU A 22 37.71 -9.16 7.27
CA LEU A 22 37.01 -9.63 6.07
C LEU A 22 35.63 -10.23 6.38
N ILE A 23 35.43 -10.80 7.57
CA ILE A 23 34.14 -11.40 7.98
C ILE A 23 33.12 -10.30 8.37
N SER A 24 33.59 -9.14 8.82
CA SER A 24 32.72 -8.00 9.22
C SER A 24 32.08 -7.22 8.06
N PHE A 25 32.41 -7.52 6.80
CA PHE A 25 31.86 -6.81 5.63
C PHE A 25 30.64 -7.49 4.98
N ASN A 26 29.93 -8.35 5.71
CA ASN A 26 28.61 -8.77 5.26
C ASN A 26 27.59 -7.68 5.58
N SER A 27 27.64 -6.58 4.80
CA SER A 27 26.54 -5.63 4.73
C SER A 27 25.34 -6.38 4.16
N ILE A 28 24.40 -6.77 5.03
CA ILE A 28 23.08 -7.22 4.60
C ILE A 28 22.41 -5.98 4.01
N GLY A 29 22.56 -5.80 2.69
CA GLY A 29 21.80 -4.82 1.95
C GLY A 29 20.32 -5.09 2.18
N GLN A 30 19.56 -4.06 2.52
CA GLN A 30 18.12 -4.15 2.64
C GLN A 30 17.57 -4.67 1.31
N ALA A 31 16.85 -5.79 1.32
CA ALA A 31 16.28 -6.35 0.10
C ALA A 31 15.36 -5.30 -0.56
N ASN A 32 15.45 -5.16 -1.88
CA ASN A 32 14.51 -4.35 -2.64
C ASN A 32 13.09 -4.87 -2.35
N LEU A 33 12.28 -4.03 -1.71
CA LEU A 33 10.88 -4.35 -1.37
C LEU A 33 10.06 -4.38 -2.66
N LYS A 34 9.84 -5.57 -3.20
CA LYS A 34 9.01 -5.78 -4.40
C LYS A 34 7.51 -5.63 -4.13
N GLU A 35 7.11 -5.79 -2.86
CA GLU A 35 5.72 -5.72 -2.44
C GLU A 35 5.61 -4.98 -1.11
N ILE A 36 4.64 -4.08 -1.01
CA ILE A 36 4.27 -3.38 0.23
C ILE A 36 2.77 -3.57 0.44
N ARG A 37 2.41 -4.23 1.54
CA ARG A 37 1.01 -4.38 1.96
C ARG A 37 0.68 -3.44 3.11
N VAL A 38 -0.40 -2.70 2.97
CA VAL A 38 -0.96 -1.84 4.02
C VAL A 38 -2.36 -2.33 4.34
N GLN A 39 -2.52 -2.85 5.56
CA GLN A 39 -3.83 -3.21 6.12
C GLN A 39 -4.26 -2.13 7.11
N GLY A 40 -5.55 -1.78 7.11
CA GLY A 40 -6.11 -0.87 8.11
C GLY A 40 -6.79 0.39 7.55
N GLY A 41 -7.09 0.45 6.26
CA GLY A 41 -7.98 1.48 5.76
C GLY A 41 -9.42 1.20 6.21
N ASN A 42 -9.91 1.86 7.27
CA ASN A 42 -11.30 1.71 7.70
C ASN A 42 -12.13 2.89 7.20
N VAL A 43 -13.23 2.60 6.50
CA VAL A 43 -14.19 3.61 6.03
C VAL A 43 -15.50 3.39 6.77
N GLN A 44 -16.03 4.46 7.37
CA GLN A 44 -17.25 4.42 8.17
C GLN A 44 -18.33 5.32 7.56
N PHE A 45 -19.53 4.78 7.42
CA PHE A 45 -20.71 5.46 6.94
C PHE A 45 -21.73 5.57 8.08
N ILE A 46 -22.08 6.79 8.45
CA ILE A 46 -22.98 7.09 9.58
C ILE A 46 -24.31 7.61 9.04
N TYR A 47 -25.35 6.77 9.13
CA TYR A 47 -26.71 7.11 8.71
C TYR A 47 -27.53 7.64 9.89
N ASN A 48 -27.33 8.92 10.21
CA ASN A 48 -27.99 9.60 11.32
C ASN A 48 -29.09 10.60 10.92
N THR A 49 -29.42 10.69 9.62
CA THR A 49 -30.50 11.56 9.14
C THR A 49 -31.28 10.88 8.03
N LEU A 50 -32.57 11.21 7.91
CA LEU A 50 -33.41 10.72 6.81
C LEU A 50 -32.84 11.11 5.44
N SER A 51 -32.22 12.29 5.31
CA SER A 51 -31.62 12.74 4.05
C SER A 51 -30.51 11.80 3.57
N LYS A 52 -29.54 11.46 4.44
CA LYS A 52 -28.48 10.50 4.12
C LYS A 52 -29.06 9.13 3.78
N TYR A 53 -30.11 8.73 4.49
CA TYR A 53 -30.76 7.46 4.27
C TYR A 53 -31.46 7.38 2.90
N THR A 54 -32.08 8.47 2.46
CA THR A 54 -32.75 8.54 1.15
C THR A 54 -31.77 8.77 0.00
N SER A 55 -30.74 9.61 0.17
CA SER A 55 -29.79 9.97 -0.89
C SER A 55 -28.55 9.07 -0.97
N GLY A 56 -28.20 8.38 0.11
CA GLY A 56 -26.88 7.78 0.29
C GLY A 56 -25.86 8.75 0.90
N ILE A 57 -24.61 8.31 1.00
CA ILE A 57 -23.49 9.08 1.56
C ILE A 57 -22.31 9.07 0.58
N ASP A 58 -21.82 10.27 0.29
CA ASP A 58 -20.56 10.50 -0.42
C ASP A 58 -19.50 11.03 0.56
N LEU A 59 -18.47 10.24 0.81
CA LEU A 59 -17.32 10.61 1.63
C LEU A 59 -16.23 11.19 0.71
N VAL A 60 -16.38 12.46 0.32
CA VAL A 60 -15.50 13.13 -0.64
C VAL A 60 -14.11 13.36 -0.06
N GLY A 61 -13.08 12.85 -0.75
CA GLY A 61 -11.67 13.05 -0.36
C GLY A 61 -11.32 12.50 1.03
N TYR A 62 -12.03 11.46 1.47
CA TYR A 62 -11.94 10.88 2.80
C TYR A 62 -10.58 10.25 3.10
N THR A 63 -10.01 9.53 2.11
CA THR A 63 -8.71 8.87 2.26
C THR A 63 -7.67 9.54 1.38
N ARG A 64 -6.48 9.78 1.94
CA ARG A 64 -5.29 10.21 1.19
C ARG A 64 -4.20 9.15 1.32
N LEU A 65 -3.84 8.54 0.19
CA LEU A 65 -2.73 7.61 0.11
C LEU A 65 -1.51 8.36 -0.36
N ASN A 66 -0.45 8.38 0.44
CA ASN A 66 0.85 8.91 0.04
C ASN A 66 1.79 7.73 -0.24
N LEU A 67 2.31 7.65 -1.45
CA LEU A 67 3.19 6.59 -1.92
C LEU A 67 4.60 7.16 -2.04
N ARG A 68 5.57 6.43 -1.50
CA ARG A 68 7.00 6.67 -1.70
C ARG A 68 7.71 5.33 -1.76
N PHE A 69 8.21 4.98 -2.92
CA PHE A 69 8.88 3.71 -3.15
C PHE A 69 9.91 3.81 -4.26
N ASN A 70 10.88 2.92 -4.23
CA ASN A 70 11.90 2.81 -5.27
C ASN A 70 11.43 1.77 -6.28
N VAL A 71 11.40 2.14 -7.55
CA VAL A 71 11.20 1.20 -8.65
C VAL A 71 12.58 0.86 -9.21
N THR A 72 12.93 -0.42 -9.13
CA THR A 72 14.22 -1.00 -9.54
C THR A 72 14.14 -1.77 -10.86
N GLY A 73 12.96 -2.27 -11.21
CA GLY A 73 12.61 -2.90 -12.47
C GLY A 73 12.13 -1.90 -13.53
N SER A 74 12.11 -2.32 -14.79
CA SER A 74 11.73 -1.48 -15.94
C SER A 74 10.24 -1.60 -16.33
N SER A 75 9.45 -2.38 -15.60
CA SER A 75 8.08 -2.75 -15.96
C SER A 75 6.99 -1.98 -15.20
N GLY A 76 7.39 -1.14 -14.23
CA GLY A 76 6.50 -0.24 -13.51
C GLY A 76 5.97 -0.80 -12.18
N TRP A 77 4.77 -0.38 -11.80
CA TRP A 77 4.15 -0.75 -10.53
C TRP A 77 2.62 -0.83 -10.63
N ILE A 78 2.02 -1.52 -9.67
CA ILE A 78 0.56 -1.59 -9.50
C ILE A 78 0.19 -1.40 -8.04
N LEU A 79 -0.85 -0.62 -7.80
CA LEU A 79 -1.57 -0.58 -6.54
C LEU A 79 -2.87 -1.35 -6.72
N GLN A 80 -2.99 -2.44 -5.97
CA GLN A 80 -4.19 -3.23 -5.88
C GLN A 80 -4.95 -2.89 -4.60
N LEU A 81 -6.27 -3.04 -4.68
CA LEU A 81 -7.19 -2.80 -3.58
C LEU A 81 -8.14 -3.99 -3.44
N LYS A 82 -8.45 -4.35 -2.21
CA LYS A 82 -9.56 -5.24 -1.87
C LYS A 82 -10.22 -4.82 -0.55
N SER A 83 -11.40 -5.34 -0.31
CA SER A 83 -12.00 -5.39 1.03
C SER A 83 -11.43 -6.58 1.80
N SER A 84 -11.30 -6.44 3.12
CA SER A 84 -11.05 -7.59 4.00
C SER A 84 -12.27 -8.49 4.17
N ASN A 85 -13.48 -7.96 3.90
CA ASN A 85 -14.75 -8.64 4.09
C ASN A 85 -15.62 -8.57 2.82
N ASN A 86 -16.49 -9.55 2.63
CA ASN A 86 -17.40 -9.60 1.47
C ASN A 86 -18.60 -8.64 1.61
N ASP A 87 -18.76 -8.04 2.79
CA ASP A 87 -19.84 -7.12 3.11
C ASP A 87 -19.32 -5.88 3.84
N ILE A 88 -20.13 -4.82 3.80
CA ILE A 88 -20.05 -3.64 4.65
C ILE A 88 -20.80 -3.97 5.95
N VAL A 89 -20.07 -3.98 7.06
CA VAL A 89 -20.53 -4.53 8.34
C VAL A 89 -21.34 -3.48 9.10
N SER A 90 -22.56 -3.85 9.50
CA SER A 90 -23.41 -3.07 10.42
C SER A 90 -22.94 -3.25 11.87
N ASP A 91 -22.90 -2.17 12.64
CA ASP A 91 -22.60 -2.22 14.08
C ASP A 91 -23.80 -2.63 14.96
N GLU A 92 -25.02 -2.43 14.48
CA GLU A 92 -26.26 -2.70 15.23
C GLU A 92 -26.94 -4.04 14.90
N GLY A 93 -26.21 -4.95 14.26
CA GLY A 93 -26.73 -6.25 13.82
C GLY A 93 -27.37 -6.20 12.43
N ASN A 94 -27.35 -7.37 11.78
CA ASN A 94 -27.68 -7.64 10.38
C ASN A 94 -28.97 -6.97 9.87
N PRO A 95 -29.07 -6.64 8.56
CA PRO A 95 -28.24 -7.20 7.48
C PRO A 95 -27.05 -6.31 7.08
N ASN A 96 -25.93 -6.97 6.81
CA ASN A 96 -24.76 -6.35 6.18
C ASN A 96 -25.04 -6.05 4.71
N ILE A 97 -24.41 -4.99 4.19
CA ILE A 97 -24.60 -4.57 2.81
C ILE A 97 -23.57 -5.30 1.93
N PRO A 98 -23.95 -5.86 0.77
CA PRO A 98 -22.99 -6.44 -0.17
C PRO A 98 -21.91 -5.42 -0.56
N ILE A 99 -20.64 -5.83 -0.52
CA ILE A 99 -19.50 -4.93 -0.79
C ILE A 99 -19.56 -4.26 -2.17
N GLY A 100 -20.17 -4.91 -3.16
CA GLY A 100 -20.37 -4.37 -4.50
C GLY A 100 -21.26 -3.11 -4.55
N SER A 101 -21.94 -2.78 -3.45
CA SER A 101 -22.71 -1.53 -3.33
C SER A 101 -21.81 -0.31 -3.10
N LEU A 102 -20.56 -0.52 -2.67
CA LEU A 102 -19.59 0.54 -2.45
C LEU A 102 -18.88 0.88 -3.77
N GLN A 103 -18.92 2.16 -4.14
CA GLN A 103 -18.11 2.70 -5.23
C GLN A 103 -16.94 3.50 -4.68
N ILE A 104 -15.77 3.31 -5.28
CA ILE A 104 -14.55 4.05 -4.95
C ILE A 104 -14.12 4.84 -6.18
N GLU A 105 -13.91 6.13 -6.01
CA GLU A 105 -13.48 7.04 -7.07
C GLU A 105 -12.17 7.73 -6.69
N VAL A 106 -11.31 7.96 -7.68
CA VAL A 106 -10.11 8.80 -7.52
C VAL A 106 -10.54 10.26 -7.70
N ALA A 107 -10.62 11.00 -6.60
CA ALA A 107 -10.99 12.42 -6.61
C ALA A 107 -9.88 13.29 -7.21
N SER A 108 -8.63 12.96 -6.89
CA SER A 108 -7.45 13.60 -7.46
C SER A 108 -6.22 12.72 -7.26
N SER A 109 -5.25 12.84 -8.16
CA SER A 109 -3.96 12.18 -8.05
C SER A 109 -2.82 13.09 -8.51
N SER A 110 -1.63 12.84 -7.98
CA SER A 110 -0.41 13.53 -8.40
C SER A 110 0.78 12.62 -8.20
N PHE A 111 1.61 12.48 -9.24
CA PHE A 111 2.81 11.66 -9.21
C PHE A 111 4.00 12.46 -9.73
N THR A 112 5.16 12.24 -9.14
CA THR A 112 6.44 12.77 -9.62
C THR A 112 7.33 11.60 -10.01
N ASN A 113 8.11 11.77 -11.09
CA ASN A 113 8.97 10.73 -11.67
C ASN A 113 8.18 9.50 -12.14
N ASP A 114 6.91 9.67 -12.51
CA ASP A 114 6.12 8.72 -13.28
C ASP A 114 5.10 9.53 -14.08
N LEU A 115 5.30 9.59 -15.40
CA LEU A 115 4.50 10.44 -16.29
C LEU A 115 3.24 9.73 -16.78
N ASN A 116 3.15 8.42 -16.62
CA ASN A 116 2.12 7.57 -17.20
C ASN A 116 1.44 6.75 -16.11
N THR A 117 0.70 7.41 -15.24
CA THR A 117 -0.14 6.73 -14.24
C THR A 117 -1.56 6.59 -14.76
N THR A 118 -2.07 5.36 -14.78
CA THR A 118 -3.44 5.03 -15.19
C THR A 118 -4.27 4.64 -13.98
N PHE A 119 -5.51 5.12 -13.93
CA PHE A 119 -6.45 4.89 -12.83
C PHE A 119 -7.71 4.22 -13.35
N ASN A 120 -8.31 3.35 -12.55
CA ASN A 120 -9.70 3.00 -12.73
C ASN A 120 -10.56 4.12 -12.12
N PRO A 121 -11.29 4.93 -12.92
CA PRO A 121 -12.04 6.08 -12.42
C PRO A 121 -13.20 5.67 -11.50
N THR A 122 -13.71 4.44 -11.65
CA THR A 122 -14.79 3.89 -10.83
C THR A 122 -14.46 2.45 -10.50
N PHE A 123 -13.98 2.22 -9.27
CA PHE A 123 -13.56 0.91 -8.81
C PHE A 123 -14.65 0.28 -7.94
N SER A 124 -15.15 -0.87 -8.38
CA SER A 124 -16.05 -1.72 -7.59
C SER A 124 -15.21 -2.62 -6.68
N LEU A 125 -15.43 -2.49 -5.38
CA LEU A 125 -14.67 -3.24 -4.40
C LEU A 125 -15.13 -4.71 -4.34
N SER A 126 -14.17 -5.63 -4.19
CA SER A 126 -14.40 -7.07 -3.96
C SER A 126 -13.53 -7.58 -2.80
N ASP A 127 -13.66 -8.86 -2.47
CA ASP A 127 -12.82 -9.60 -1.52
C ASP A 127 -11.49 -10.09 -2.12
N THR A 128 -11.25 -9.78 -3.40
CA THR A 128 -10.06 -10.15 -4.16
C THR A 128 -9.27 -8.92 -4.58
N TYR A 129 -7.94 -9.02 -4.58
CA TYR A 129 -7.09 -7.93 -5.06
C TYR A 129 -7.36 -7.66 -6.54
N SER A 130 -7.74 -6.43 -6.84
CA SER A 130 -7.92 -5.95 -8.21
C SER A 130 -7.11 -4.68 -8.42
N THR A 131 -6.59 -4.50 -9.64
CA THR A 131 -5.78 -3.33 -10.01
C THR A 131 -6.63 -2.08 -9.89
N PHE A 132 -6.14 -1.14 -9.08
CA PHE A 132 -6.80 0.12 -8.82
C PHE A 132 -6.05 1.28 -9.50
N VAL A 133 -4.72 1.28 -9.39
CA VAL A 133 -3.82 2.22 -10.07
C VAL A 133 -2.62 1.47 -10.60
N GLU A 134 -2.10 1.89 -11.74
CA GLU A 134 -0.83 1.40 -12.25
C GLU A 134 0.00 2.54 -12.83
N GLY A 135 1.32 2.40 -12.80
CA GLY A 135 2.24 3.33 -13.43
C GLY A 135 3.40 2.59 -14.10
N ASP A 136 4.03 3.26 -15.06
CA ASP A 136 5.16 2.71 -15.81
C ASP A 136 6.48 2.81 -15.01
N GLY A 137 6.48 3.55 -13.90
CA GLY A 137 7.68 3.86 -13.12
C GLY A 137 8.42 5.09 -13.66
N GLY A 138 9.65 5.28 -13.14
CA GLY A 138 10.51 6.40 -13.52
C GLY A 138 11.40 6.14 -14.72
N THR A 139 11.95 7.21 -15.29
CA THR A 139 12.85 7.17 -16.45
C THR A 139 14.30 6.81 -16.12
N GLY A 140 14.65 6.76 -14.83
CA GLY A 140 15.94 6.38 -14.27
C GLY A 140 15.84 5.12 -13.40
N ASN A 141 16.96 4.40 -13.27
CA ASN A 141 17.04 3.22 -12.42
C ASN A 141 18.18 3.40 -11.39
N PRO A 142 17.92 3.33 -10.07
CA PRO A 142 16.61 3.28 -9.41
C PRO A 142 15.98 4.67 -9.28
N ASP A 143 14.68 4.77 -9.60
CA ASP A 143 13.91 6.00 -9.42
C ASP A 143 12.98 5.92 -8.21
N ILE A 144 12.88 7.06 -7.51
CA ILE A 144 11.93 7.23 -6.42
C ILE A 144 10.63 7.78 -7.01
N VAL A 145 9.59 6.97 -7.00
CA VAL A 145 8.23 7.41 -7.30
C VAL A 145 7.64 8.03 -6.04
N LEU A 146 7.16 9.27 -6.15
CA LEU A 146 6.36 9.93 -5.11
C LEU A 146 4.97 10.16 -5.67
N GLY A 147 3.95 9.69 -4.95
CA GLY A 147 2.57 9.74 -5.39
C GLY A 147 1.63 10.15 -4.28
N GLN A 148 0.54 10.82 -4.66
CA GLN A 148 -0.63 10.99 -3.82
C GLN A 148 -1.87 10.57 -4.59
N ILE A 149 -2.75 9.82 -3.92
CA ILE A 149 -4.08 9.47 -4.42
C ILE A 149 -5.10 9.87 -3.37
N VAL A 150 -6.13 10.61 -3.78
CA VAL A 150 -7.23 11.06 -2.93
C VAL A 150 -8.49 10.31 -3.32
N LEU A 151 -9.15 9.67 -2.37
CA LEU A 151 -10.29 8.78 -2.62
C LEU A 151 -11.61 9.36 -2.12
N THR A 152 -12.63 9.19 -2.94
CA THR A 152 -14.04 9.40 -2.56
C THR A 152 -14.72 8.04 -2.49
N TYR A 153 -15.52 7.84 -1.44
CA TYR A 153 -16.33 6.63 -1.28
C TYR A 153 -17.81 6.98 -1.39
N LYS A 154 -18.54 6.24 -2.20
CA LYS A 154 -19.98 6.44 -2.39
C LYS A 154 -20.73 5.19 -2.01
N LEU A 155 -21.70 5.37 -1.13
CA LEU A 155 -22.65 4.34 -0.74
C LEU A 155 -24.05 4.86 -1.08
N PRO A 156 -24.84 4.13 -1.90
CA PRO A 156 -26.11 4.63 -2.40
C PRO A 156 -27.17 4.69 -1.29
N SER A 157 -28.38 5.07 -1.70
CA SER A 157 -29.57 5.09 -0.83
C SER A 157 -29.70 3.82 0.02
N MET A 158 -30.02 4.01 1.29
CA MET A 158 -30.14 2.96 2.28
C MET A 158 -31.58 2.61 2.64
N MET A 159 -32.58 3.03 1.85
CA MET A 159 -34.00 2.87 2.19
C MET A 159 -34.47 1.43 2.49
N ASN A 160 -33.72 0.42 2.06
CA ASN A 160 -34.02 -0.99 2.30
C ASN A 160 -33.18 -1.62 3.43
N TRP A 161 -32.34 -0.83 4.10
CA TRP A 161 -31.36 -1.27 5.08
C TRP A 161 -31.65 -0.64 6.43
N LYS A 162 -31.20 -1.22 7.55
CA LYS A 162 -31.41 -0.58 8.85
C LYS A 162 -30.60 0.73 8.95
N GLU A 163 -31.08 1.70 9.71
CA GLU A 163 -30.24 2.80 10.15
C GLU A 163 -29.10 2.29 11.06
N GLY A 164 -27.96 2.99 11.04
CA GLY A 164 -26.82 2.60 11.86
C GLY A 164 -25.48 3.04 11.28
N ASN A 165 -24.40 2.51 11.85
CA ASN A 165 -23.05 2.71 11.34
C ASN A 165 -22.62 1.49 10.54
N TYR A 166 -22.08 1.76 9.36
CA TYR A 166 -21.60 0.75 8.44
C TYR A 166 -20.12 0.93 8.23
N SER A 167 -19.35 -0.15 8.31
CA SER A 167 -17.90 -0.08 8.15
C SER A 167 -17.36 -1.10 7.18
N VAL A 168 -16.31 -0.69 6.46
CA VAL A 168 -15.56 -1.55 5.55
C VAL A 168 -14.07 -1.39 5.84
N ASN A 169 -13.37 -2.52 5.86
CA ASN A 169 -11.92 -2.58 5.98
C ASN A 169 -11.30 -2.82 4.61
N LEU A 170 -10.31 -2.00 4.28
CA LEU A 170 -9.60 -1.99 3.01
C LEU A 170 -8.17 -2.48 3.22
N GLU A 171 -7.70 -3.25 2.24
CA GLU A 171 -6.30 -3.63 2.12
C GLU A 171 -5.74 -3.13 0.80
N PHE A 172 -4.58 -2.47 0.90
CA PHE A 172 -3.82 -1.96 -0.23
C PHE A 172 -2.58 -2.82 -0.41
N LEU A 173 -2.27 -3.16 -1.65
CA LEU A 173 -1.09 -3.93 -2.02
C LEU A 173 -0.38 -3.22 -3.18
N LEU A 174 0.79 -2.66 -2.90
CA LEU A 174 1.66 -2.09 -3.89
C LEU A 174 2.66 -3.16 -4.35
N ILE A 175 2.75 -3.39 -5.65
CA ILE A 175 3.62 -4.40 -6.27
C ILE A 175 4.45 -3.72 -7.36
N GLU A 176 5.75 -3.99 -7.36
CA GLU A 176 6.63 -3.71 -8.48
C GLU A 176 6.42 -4.77 -9.57
N LYS A 177 6.18 -4.33 -10.81
CA LYS A 177 5.99 -5.23 -11.96
C LYS A 177 7.31 -5.76 -12.48
#